data_AF-A0AAW7B0X8-F1
#
_entry.id   AF-A0AAW7B0X8-F1
#
_cell.length_a   1.000
_cell.length_b   1.000
_cell.length_c   1.000
_cell.angle_alpha   90.00
_cell.angle_beta   90.00
_cell.angle_gamma   90.00
#
_symmetry.space_group_name_H-M   'P 1'
#
loop_
_entity.id
_entity.type
_entity.pdbx_description
1 polymer ?
#
loop_
_entity_poly.entity_id
_entity_poly.type
_entity_poly.pdbx_seq_one_letter_code
_entity_poly.pdbx_strand_id
1 'polypeptide(L)'
;MQDASFEKVHYSDTPLYGPKKLILCGFPQGVSGNMEKVLKMAGISDVPVVWADSSHLDQLLSELLQLAHGSEGGKKDSALPRAIIVSGITENQLHALMAICRQTGMQKALWATLTPTSENWTLGKLLGELEAERKALSQYEKNADTP
;
A
#
# COMPACT_ATOMS: atom_id res chain seq x y z
N MET A 1 -1.86 -21.19 -13.97
CA MET A 1 -0.67 -20.54 -13.38
C MET A 1 -0.59 -19.16 -14.02
N GLN A 2 -1.00 -18.11 -13.31
CA GLN A 2 -0.76 -16.73 -13.75
C GLN A 2 0.43 -16.24 -12.95
N ASP A 3 1.55 -16.14 -13.64
CA ASP A 3 2.80 -15.59 -13.13
C ASP A 3 2.59 -14.08 -12.99
N ALA A 4 2.30 -13.62 -11.77
CA ALA A 4 2.22 -12.20 -11.47
C ALA A 4 3.64 -11.65 -11.44
N SER A 5 4.20 -11.36 -12.61
CA SER A 5 5.50 -10.71 -12.73
C SER A 5 5.37 -9.27 -12.23
N PHE A 6 6.07 -8.96 -11.13
CA PHE A 6 6.19 -7.61 -10.59
C PHE A 6 6.99 -6.75 -11.57
N GLU A 7 6.34 -5.75 -12.16
CA GLU A 7 6.97 -4.81 -13.08
C GLU A 7 7.62 -3.67 -12.30
N LYS A 8 8.83 -3.28 -12.69
CA LYS A 8 9.56 -2.17 -12.07
C LYS A 8 8.86 -0.87 -12.44
N VAL A 9 8.41 -0.12 -11.43
CA VAL A 9 7.81 1.21 -11.62
C VAL A 9 8.86 2.14 -12.25
N HIS A 10 8.50 2.77 -13.37
CA HIS A 10 9.30 3.75 -14.11
C HIS A 10 8.99 5.17 -13.62
N TYR A 11 9.87 6.13 -13.89
CA TYR A 11 9.57 7.54 -13.60
C TYR A 11 8.75 8.14 -14.75
N SER A 12 7.43 8.17 -14.62
CA SER A 12 6.55 8.80 -15.60
C SER A 12 5.28 9.38 -14.98
N ASP A 13 4.63 10.27 -15.73
CA ASP A 13 3.29 10.78 -15.41
C ASP A 13 2.17 9.85 -15.90
N THR A 14 2.52 8.62 -16.30
CA THR A 14 1.54 7.61 -16.66
C THR A 14 0.76 7.18 -15.41
N PRO A 15 -0.58 7.22 -15.43
CA PRO A 15 -1.38 6.74 -14.32
C PRO A 15 -1.23 5.22 -14.19
N LEU A 16 -1.05 4.76 -12.96
CA LEU A 16 -1.15 3.35 -12.60
C LEU A 16 -2.58 2.85 -12.79
N TYR A 17 -2.74 1.53 -12.84
CA TYR A 17 -4.04 0.91 -12.99
C TYR A 17 -5.00 1.26 -11.83
N GLY A 18 -6.29 1.34 -12.16
CA GLY A 18 -7.39 1.51 -11.20
C GLY A 18 -7.80 2.96 -10.90
N PRO A 19 -8.83 3.15 -10.05
CA PRO A 19 -9.27 4.48 -9.64
C PRO A 19 -8.25 5.15 -8.70
N LYS A 20 -8.13 6.48 -8.77
CA LYS A 20 -7.27 7.26 -7.85
C LYS A 20 -7.71 7.06 -6.41
N LYS A 21 -6.98 6.25 -5.63
CA LYS A 21 -7.26 5.95 -4.23
C LYS A 21 -6.08 5.27 -3.55
N LEU A 22 -5.96 5.45 -2.24
CA LEU A 22 -5.04 4.69 -1.38
C LEU A 22 -5.81 3.84 -0.37
N ILE A 23 -5.32 2.63 -0.12
CA ILE A 23 -5.75 1.79 0.99
C ILE A 23 -4.57 1.64 1.96
N LEU A 24 -4.82 1.93 3.24
CA LEU A 24 -3.84 1.88 4.32
C LEU A 24 -4.30 0.87 5.36
N CYS A 25 -3.41 -0.02 5.79
CA CYS A 25 -3.71 -0.99 6.86
C CYS A 25 -2.53 -1.17 7.82
N GLY A 26 -2.82 -1.65 9.03
CA GLY A 26 -1.81 -1.97 10.05
C GLY A 26 -1.11 -0.76 10.70
N PHE A 27 -1.59 0.46 10.44
CA PHE A 27 -1.07 1.67 11.07
C PHE A 27 -1.76 1.93 12.42
N PRO A 28 -1.03 2.43 13.43
CA PRO A 28 -1.59 2.69 14.76
C PRO A 28 -2.58 3.85 14.74
N GLN A 29 -3.47 3.87 15.72
CA GLN A 29 -4.40 4.97 15.93
C GLN A 29 -3.62 6.29 16.10
N GLY A 30 -3.99 7.32 15.34
CA GLY A 30 -3.35 8.65 15.38
C GLY A 30 -2.31 8.91 14.29
N VAL A 31 -1.97 7.92 13.45
CA VAL A 31 -1.10 8.15 12.28
C VAL A 31 -1.81 8.98 11.19
N SER A 32 -3.14 9.04 11.18
CA SER A 32 -3.94 9.70 10.14
C SER A 32 -3.50 11.15 9.88
N GLY A 33 -3.28 11.97 10.92
CA GLY A 33 -2.84 13.35 10.75
C GLY A 33 -1.42 13.50 10.21
N ASN A 34 -0.54 12.52 10.43
CA ASN A 34 0.77 12.49 9.79
C ASN A 34 0.66 12.04 8.33
N MET A 35 -0.24 11.11 8.03
CA MET A 35 -0.49 10.67 6.66
C MET A 35 -1.05 11.79 5.80
N GLU A 36 -2.00 12.59 6.29
CA GLU A 36 -2.51 13.76 5.56
C GLU A 36 -1.39 14.76 5.19
N LYS A 37 -0.45 14.99 6.11
CA LYS A 37 0.74 15.82 5.85
C LYS A 37 1.64 15.18 4.78
N VAL A 38 1.87 13.87 4.87
CA VAL A 38 2.65 13.11 3.88
C VAL A 38 2.03 13.24 2.48
N LEU A 39 0.71 13.05 2.36
CA LEU A 39 -0.01 13.17 1.09
C LEU A 39 0.07 14.59 0.52
N LYS A 40 -0.04 15.61 1.38
CA LYS A 40 0.15 17.00 0.98
C LYS A 40 1.56 17.28 0.48
N MET A 41 2.59 16.79 1.18
CA MET A 41 3.99 16.95 0.77
C MET A 41 4.31 16.20 -0.54
N ALA A 42 3.65 15.06 -0.77
CA ALA A 42 3.77 14.29 -1.99
C ALA A 42 2.90 14.82 -3.15
N GLY A 43 2.14 15.90 -2.95
CA GLY A 43 1.30 16.52 -3.99
C GLY A 43 0.09 15.67 -4.39
N ILE A 44 -0.41 14.82 -3.49
CA ILE A 44 -1.54 13.89 -3.72
C ILE A 44 -2.63 14.00 -2.65
N SER A 45 -2.78 15.19 -2.06
CA SER A 45 -3.81 15.46 -1.04
C SER A 45 -5.25 15.33 -1.55
N ASP A 46 -5.45 15.35 -2.87
CA ASP A 46 -6.74 15.12 -3.53
C ASP A 46 -7.11 13.63 -3.63
N VAL A 47 -6.17 12.72 -3.36
CA VAL A 47 -6.40 11.28 -3.51
C VAL A 47 -7.15 10.73 -2.28
N PRO A 48 -8.33 10.11 -2.47
CA PRO A 48 -9.07 9.46 -1.40
C PRO A 48 -8.25 8.39 -0.66
N VAL A 49 -8.46 8.27 0.66
CA VAL A 49 -7.75 7.32 1.52
C VAL A 49 -8.77 6.47 2.25
N VAL A 50 -8.61 5.16 2.18
CA VAL A 50 -9.40 4.18 2.91
C VAL A 50 -8.50 3.54 3.94
N TRP A 51 -8.97 3.49 5.18
CA TRP A 51 -8.28 2.76 6.24
C TRP A 51 -8.94 1.40 6.40
N ALA A 52 -8.16 0.34 6.18
CA ALA A 52 -8.60 -1.04 6.28
C ALA A 52 -8.05 -1.68 7.57
N ASP A 53 -8.91 -2.46 8.21
CA ASP A 53 -8.60 -3.26 9.40
C ASP A 53 -8.92 -4.74 9.17
N SER A 54 -8.83 -5.53 10.24
CA SER A 54 -9.05 -6.98 10.17
C SER A 54 -10.45 -7.39 9.70
N SER A 55 -11.47 -6.53 9.79
CA SER A 55 -12.82 -6.82 9.26
C SER A 55 -12.90 -6.75 7.73
N HIS A 56 -11.90 -6.15 7.09
CA HIS A 56 -11.81 -5.97 5.64
C HIS A 56 -11.00 -7.09 4.96
N LEU A 57 -10.47 -8.06 5.73
CA LEU A 57 -9.55 -9.09 5.24
C LEU A 57 -10.14 -9.95 4.12
N ASP A 58 -11.43 -10.29 4.23
CA ASP A 58 -12.14 -11.14 3.25
C ASP A 58 -12.80 -10.33 2.14
N GLN A 59 -12.72 -8.99 2.18
CA GLN A 59 -13.27 -8.12 1.14
C GLN A 59 -12.30 -7.99 -0.03
N LEU A 60 -12.84 -7.85 -1.23
CA LEU A 60 -12.05 -7.63 -2.44
C LEU A 60 -11.45 -6.22 -2.44
N LEU A 61 -10.26 -6.07 -3.01
CA LEU A 61 -9.66 -4.74 -3.18
C LEU A 61 -10.57 -3.82 -4.01
N SER A 62 -11.25 -4.35 -5.03
CA SER A 62 -12.23 -3.60 -5.82
C SER A 62 -13.39 -3.03 -4.98
N GLU A 63 -13.84 -3.74 -3.95
CA GLU A 63 -14.89 -3.27 -3.02
C GLU A 63 -14.34 -2.21 -2.07
N LEU A 64 -13.13 -2.41 -1.54
CA LEU A 64 -12.46 -1.44 -0.68
C LEU A 64 -12.22 -0.12 -1.41
N LEU A 65 -11.95 -0.17 -2.71
CA LEU A 65 -11.79 1.01 -3.56
C LEU A 65 -13.11 1.77 -3.77
N GLN A 66 -14.28 1.22 -3.41
CA GLN A 66 -15.55 1.94 -3.44
C GLN A 66 -15.88 2.66 -2.13
N LEU A 67 -15.19 2.34 -1.03
CA LEU A 67 -15.40 2.96 0.27
C LEU A 67 -15.08 4.46 0.27
N ALA A 68 -15.75 5.22 1.15
CA ALA A 68 -15.55 6.67 1.26
C ALA A 68 -14.15 7.02 1.79
N HIS A 69 -13.66 8.22 1.44
CA HIS A 69 -12.45 8.76 2.06
C HIS A 69 -12.63 8.83 3.59
N GLY A 70 -11.61 8.43 4.34
CA GLY A 70 -11.64 8.48 5.81
C GLY A 70 -12.46 7.37 6.47
N SER A 71 -12.73 6.27 5.75
CA SER A 71 -13.43 5.09 6.30
C SER A 71 -12.79 4.61 7.62
N GLU A 72 -13.62 4.09 8.53
CA GLU A 72 -13.31 3.99 9.97
C GLU A 72 -12.25 2.94 10.37
N GLY A 73 -11.71 2.15 9.44
CA GLY A 73 -10.78 1.07 9.79
C GLY A 73 -9.44 1.52 10.39
N GLY A 74 -9.14 2.82 10.39
CA GLY A 74 -7.94 3.40 11.02
C GLY A 74 -8.13 3.79 12.48
N LYS A 75 -9.33 3.57 13.04
CA LYS A 75 -9.69 3.97 14.40
C LYS A 75 -9.35 2.93 15.47
N LYS A 76 -8.92 1.73 15.07
CA LYS A 76 -8.54 0.63 15.98
C LYS A 76 -7.16 0.12 15.61
N ASP A 77 -6.37 -0.22 16.63
CA ASP A 77 -5.12 -0.94 16.39
C ASP A 77 -5.43 -2.28 15.71
N SER A 78 -4.75 -2.52 14.61
CA SER A 78 -4.91 -3.72 13.81
C SER A 78 -3.64 -4.53 13.86
N ALA A 79 -3.77 -5.85 14.05
CA ALA A 79 -2.65 -6.79 13.96
C ALA A 79 -2.19 -7.03 12.51
N LEU A 80 -2.82 -6.37 11.53
CA LEU A 80 -2.42 -6.45 10.13
C LEU A 80 -1.01 -5.90 9.91
N PRO A 81 -0.27 -6.45 8.93
CA PRO A 81 0.97 -5.84 8.49
C PRO A 81 0.71 -4.41 8.00
N ARG A 82 1.65 -3.51 8.30
CA ARG A 82 1.62 -2.16 7.74
C ARG A 82 1.75 -2.23 6.23
N ALA A 83 0.75 -1.80 5.49
CA ALA A 83 0.81 -1.75 4.03
C ALA A 83 0.15 -0.50 3.46
N ILE A 84 0.67 -0.05 2.34
CA ILE A 84 0.16 1.05 1.52
C ILE A 84 -0.11 0.48 0.13
N ILE A 85 -1.39 0.34 -0.20
CA ILE A 85 -1.84 -0.08 -1.54
C ILE A 85 -2.25 1.18 -2.30
N VAL A 86 -1.65 1.40 -3.47
CA VAL A 86 -1.91 2.56 -4.32
C VAL A 86 -2.66 2.16 -5.59
N SER A 87 -3.56 3.02 -6.04
CA SER A 87 -4.36 2.83 -7.25
C SER A 87 -4.52 4.16 -7.97
N GLY A 88 -4.44 4.15 -9.31
CA GLY A 88 -4.75 5.29 -10.18
C GLY A 88 -3.87 6.54 -10.07
N ILE A 89 -2.90 6.59 -9.14
CA ILE A 89 -1.90 7.67 -9.07
C ILE A 89 -0.83 7.48 -10.15
N THR A 90 -0.10 8.54 -10.49
CA THR A 90 1.03 8.41 -11.42
C THR A 90 2.23 7.74 -10.77
N GLU A 91 3.14 7.19 -11.57
CA GLU A 91 4.38 6.63 -11.06
C GLU A 91 5.25 7.69 -10.34
N ASN A 92 5.30 8.92 -10.88
CA ASN A 92 5.94 10.06 -10.23
C ASN A 92 5.35 10.33 -8.83
N GLN A 93 4.02 10.32 -8.71
CA GLN A 93 3.33 10.49 -7.43
C GLN A 93 3.62 9.34 -6.46
N LEU A 94 3.69 8.10 -6.94
CA LEU A 94 4.10 6.95 -6.14
C LEU A 94 5.53 7.13 -5.61
N HIS A 95 6.48 7.48 -6.48
CA HIS A 95 7.86 7.71 -6.08
C HIS A 95 7.98 8.84 -5.05
N ALA A 96 7.27 9.96 -5.25
CA ALA A 96 7.23 11.07 -4.30
C ALA A 96 6.67 10.61 -2.95
N LEU A 97 5.54 9.90 -2.94
CA LEU A 97 4.93 9.36 -1.73
C LEU A 97 5.88 8.42 -0.98
N MET A 98 6.51 7.47 -1.68
CA MET A 98 7.49 6.56 -1.06
C MET A 98 8.68 7.32 -0.46
N ALA A 99 9.19 8.35 -1.15
CA ALA A 99 10.29 9.16 -0.66
C ALA A 99 9.93 9.92 0.62
N ILE A 100 8.76 10.57 0.67
CA ILE A 100 8.28 11.27 1.86
C ILE A 100 8.00 10.29 3.01
N CYS A 101 7.33 9.17 2.75
CA CYS A 101 7.12 8.12 3.76
C CYS A 101 8.44 7.60 4.35
N ARG A 102 9.50 7.49 3.54
CA ARG A 102 10.83 7.08 4.02
C ARG A 102 11.46 8.14 4.93
N GLN A 103 11.27 9.41 4.65
CA GLN A 103 11.78 10.52 5.46
C GLN A 103 11.03 10.69 6.78
N THR A 104 9.74 10.35 6.82
CA THR A 104 8.87 10.49 8.00
C THR A 104 8.85 9.24 8.91
N GLY A 105 9.68 8.24 8.62
CA GLY A 105 9.83 7.04 9.47
C GLY A 105 8.86 5.89 9.14
N MET A 106 8.08 5.98 8.05
CA MET A 106 7.16 4.91 7.60
C MET A 106 7.84 3.80 6.78
N GLN A 107 9.17 3.67 6.87
CA GLN A 107 9.99 2.75 6.07
C GLN A 107 9.63 1.27 6.20
N LYS A 108 8.91 0.88 7.26
CA LYS A 108 8.52 -0.51 7.53
C LYS A 108 7.16 -0.91 6.94
N ALA A 109 6.57 -0.11 6.05
CA ALA A 109 5.36 -0.49 5.33
C ALA A 109 5.68 -1.40 4.12
N LEU A 110 4.79 -2.34 3.84
CA LEU A 110 4.66 -3.05 2.56
C LEU A 110 4.03 -2.10 1.54
N TRP A 111 4.37 -2.27 0.27
CA TRP A 111 3.85 -1.43 -0.81
C TRP A 111 3.30 -2.32 -1.91
N ALA A 112 2.16 -1.93 -2.47
CA ALA A 112 1.59 -2.57 -3.64
C ALA A 112 0.94 -1.54 -4.55
N THR A 113 1.05 -1.75 -5.85
CA THR A 113 0.22 -1.08 -6.85
C THR A 113 -0.95 -2.00 -7.20
N LEU A 114 -2.13 -1.42 -7.41
CA LEU A 114 -3.25 -2.18 -7.93
C LEU A 114 -2.93 -2.62 -9.36
N THR A 115 -3.27 -3.86 -9.69
CA THR A 115 -3.17 -4.42 -11.04
C THR A 115 -4.50 -5.08 -11.40
N PRO A 116 -4.76 -5.36 -12.69
CA PRO A 116 -5.96 -6.11 -13.10
C PRO A 116 -6.06 -7.48 -12.40
N THR A 117 -4.92 -8.07 -12.06
CA THR A 117 -4.87 -9.35 -11.35
C THR A 117 -5.22 -9.17 -9.88
N SER A 118 -4.62 -8.19 -9.20
CA SER A 118 -4.79 -8.00 -7.76
C SER A 118 -6.13 -7.39 -7.37
N GLU A 119 -6.82 -6.65 -8.26
CA GLU A 119 -8.12 -6.03 -7.94
C GLU A 119 -9.18 -7.03 -7.46
N ASN A 120 -9.10 -8.27 -7.96
CA ASN A 120 -10.02 -9.36 -7.69
C ASN A 120 -9.53 -10.25 -6.53
N TRP A 121 -8.49 -9.81 -5.81
CA TRP A 121 -8.00 -10.49 -4.62
C TRP A 121 -8.60 -9.87 -3.38
N THR A 122 -8.72 -10.69 -2.33
CA THR A 122 -9.05 -10.17 -1.01
C THR A 122 -7.86 -9.40 -0.44
N LEU A 123 -8.12 -8.46 0.47
CA LEU A 123 -7.06 -7.74 1.17
C LEU A 123 -6.10 -8.72 1.87
N GLY A 124 -6.64 -9.74 2.54
CA GLY A 124 -5.84 -10.75 3.22
C GLY A 124 -4.91 -11.52 2.29
N LYS A 125 -5.38 -11.86 1.09
CA LYS A 125 -4.55 -12.52 0.08
C LYS A 125 -3.39 -11.62 -0.34
N LEU A 126 -3.66 -10.35 -0.70
CA LEU A 126 -2.60 -9.42 -1.10
C LEU A 126 -1.56 -9.23 0.02
N LEU A 127 -2.00 -9.03 1.26
CA LEU A 127 -1.09 -8.86 2.40
C LEU A 127 -0.23 -10.11 2.64
N GLY A 128 -0.83 -11.31 2.50
CA GLY A 128 -0.10 -12.57 2.60
C GLY A 128 1.01 -12.71 1.55
N GLU A 129 0.74 -12.36 0.30
CA GLU A 129 1.73 -12.36 -0.79
C GLU A 129 2.86 -11.36 -0.51
N LEU A 130 2.52 -10.13 -0.10
CA LEU A 130 3.51 -9.09 0.22
C LEU A 130 4.40 -9.47 1.42
N GLU A 131 3.83 -10.10 2.45
CA GLU A 131 4.60 -10.59 3.60
C GLU A 131 5.51 -11.77 3.22
N ALA A 132 5.02 -12.69 2.38
CA ALA A 132 5.81 -13.81 1.88
C ALA A 132 7.01 -13.30 1.07
N GLU A 133 6.79 -12.35 0.18
CA GLU A 133 7.85 -11.73 -0.63
C GLU A 133 8.86 -10.99 0.24
N ARG A 134 8.41 -10.18 1.20
CA ARG A 134 9.32 -9.49 2.13
C ARG A 134 10.16 -10.47 2.94
N LYS A 135 9.56 -11.58 3.42
CA LYS A 135 10.29 -12.62 4.17
C LYS A 135 11.35 -13.27 3.29
N ALA A 136 11.03 -13.57 2.03
CA ALA A 136 11.99 -14.13 1.08
C ALA A 136 13.16 -13.17 0.85
N LEU A 137 12.90 -11.89 0.55
CA LEU A 137 13.94 -10.88 0.34
C LEU A 137 14.85 -10.71 1.56
N SER A 138 14.28 -10.66 2.77
CA SER A 138 15.07 -10.58 4.00
C SER A 138 15.89 -11.85 4.29
N GLN A 139 15.48 -13.03 3.79
CA GLN A 139 16.28 -14.25 3.88
C GLN A 139 17.46 -14.23 2.89
N TYR A 140 17.28 -13.70 1.69
CA TYR A 140 18.37 -13.50 0.73
C TYR A 140 19.41 -12.48 1.23
N GLU A 141 18.99 -11.36 1.81
CA GLU A 141 19.89 -10.35 2.38
C GLU A 141 20.76 -10.90 3.52
N LYS A 142 20.21 -11.80 4.36
CA LYS A 142 20.97 -12.43 5.46
C LYS A 142 21.97 -13.48 4.97
N ASN A 143 21.63 -14.20 3.91
CA ASN A 143 22.52 -15.23 3.35
C ASN A 143 23.66 -14.64 2.49
N ALA A 144 23.52 -13.40 2.02
CA ALA A 144 24.58 -12.68 1.28
C ALA A 144 25.67 -12.06 2.16
N ASP A 145 25.45 -12.00 3.49
CA ASP A 145 26.38 -11.45 4.49
C ASP A 145 27.10 -12.53 5.32
N THR A 146 26.97 -13.80 4.94
CA THR A 146 27.71 -14.90 5.60
C THR A 146 28.98 -15.21 4.78
N PRO A 147 30.19 -15.03 5.33
CA PRO A 147 31.45 -15.27 4.63
C PRO A 147 31.72 -16.74 4.30
#